data_AF-A0A926Z9C2-F1
#
_entry.id   AF-A0A926Z9C2-F1
#
_cell.length_a   1.000
_cell.length_b   1.000
_cell.length_c   1.000
_cell.angle_alpha   90.00
_cell.angle_beta   90.00
_cell.angle_gamma   90.00
#
_symmetry.space_group_name_H-M   'P 1'
#
loop_
_entity.id
_entity.type
_entity.pdbx_description
1 polymer ?
#
loop_
_entity_poly.entity_id
_entity_poly.type
_entity_poly.pdbx_seq_one_letter_code
_entity_poly.pdbx_strand_id
1 'polypeptide(L)'
;MSVRTVPIQQNWELQPGKQIAGYRVASGLGDISIEVKGEPVYAPFDGLLQPNDIEGCYVYTSPDVPAYLFRLCGLERPRVGDVQQGQPMGRAQFLSFATLRRQPDGKWTMVEPASDVLNRILNPNGMTMGNAG
;
A
#
# COMPACT_ATOMS: atom_id res chain seq x y z
N MET A 1 -5.41 -2.67 18.82
CA MET A 1 -5.23 -2.76 17.36
C MET A 1 -4.23 -3.87 17.08
N SER A 2 -4.50 -4.77 16.12
CA SER A 2 -3.60 -5.88 15.80
C SER A 2 -2.63 -5.50 14.69
N VAL A 3 -1.35 -5.82 14.88
CA VAL A 3 -0.33 -5.76 13.84
C VAL A 3 -0.57 -6.92 12.86
N ARG A 4 -0.47 -6.64 11.56
CA ARG A 4 -0.68 -7.64 10.52
C ARG A 4 0.65 -8.08 9.90
N THR A 5 1.03 -9.32 10.19
CA THR A 5 2.11 -10.03 9.50
C THR A 5 1.60 -10.63 8.19
N VAL A 6 2.38 -10.44 7.12
CA VAL A 6 2.06 -10.94 5.78
C VAL A 6 3.15 -11.92 5.33
N PRO A 7 2.86 -13.24 5.26
CA PRO A 7 3.85 -14.21 4.80
C PRO A 7 4.04 -14.11 3.28
N ILE A 8 5.09 -13.40 2.86
CA ILE A 8 5.45 -13.22 1.45
C ILE A 8 6.27 -14.42 0.97
N GLN A 9 5.97 -14.97 -0.21
CA GLN A 9 6.72 -16.09 -0.81
C GLN A 9 8.10 -15.67 -1.27
N GLN A 10 8.23 -14.47 -1.85
CA GLN A 10 9.51 -13.94 -2.28
C GLN A 10 10.37 -13.52 -1.07
N ASN A 11 11.58 -14.03 -1.01
CA ASN A 11 12.53 -13.71 0.04
C ASN A 11 13.74 -12.97 -0.55
N TRP A 12 13.69 -11.64 -0.51
CA TRP A 12 14.83 -10.79 -0.84
C TRP A 12 15.55 -10.31 0.40
N GLU A 13 16.87 -10.16 0.28
CA GLU A 13 17.71 -9.68 1.38
C GLU A 13 17.35 -8.25 1.81
N LEU A 14 16.98 -7.39 0.85
CA LEU A 14 16.61 -5.99 1.09
C LEU A 14 15.10 -5.86 1.14
N GLN A 15 14.59 -5.52 2.32
CA GLN A 15 13.17 -5.30 2.58
C GLN A 15 12.98 -3.95 3.25
N PRO A 16 11.81 -3.29 3.08
CA PRO A 16 11.49 -2.09 3.82
C PRO A 16 11.69 -2.30 5.34
N GLY A 17 12.27 -1.31 6.03
CA GLY A 17 12.58 -1.35 7.46
C GLY A 17 13.93 -1.97 7.83
N LYS A 18 14.58 -2.76 6.95
CA LYS A 18 15.94 -3.28 7.19
C LYS A 18 16.94 -2.12 7.31
N GLN A 19 17.99 -2.27 8.11
CA GLN A 19 19.09 -1.30 8.17
C GLN A 19 20.32 -1.74 7.36
N ILE A 20 20.94 -0.79 6.66
CA ILE A 20 22.23 -0.94 5.97
C ILE A 20 23.08 0.27 6.33
N ALA A 21 24.25 0.05 6.92
CA ALA A 21 25.15 1.13 7.36
C ALA A 21 24.45 2.21 8.24
N GLY A 22 23.45 1.82 9.04
CA GLY A 22 22.65 2.72 9.88
C GLY A 22 21.49 3.44 9.17
N TYR A 23 21.38 3.32 7.85
CA TYR A 23 20.25 3.85 7.07
C TYR A 23 19.13 2.81 6.97
N ARG A 24 17.88 3.25 7.04
CA ARG A 24 16.71 2.38 6.83
C ARG A 24 16.41 2.24 5.35
N VAL A 25 16.19 1.00 4.91
CA VAL A 25 15.67 0.69 3.57
C VAL A 25 14.22 1.14 3.49
N ALA A 26 13.92 2.06 2.58
CA ALA A 26 12.59 2.62 2.41
C ALA A 26 11.66 1.75 1.53
N SER A 27 12.23 1.00 0.61
CA SER A 27 11.52 0.23 -0.42
C SER A 27 12.32 -1.01 -0.81
N GLY A 28 11.62 -2.11 -1.15
CA GLY A 28 12.21 -3.38 -1.55
C GLY A 28 11.99 -3.71 -3.03
N LEU A 29 12.50 -4.85 -3.49
CA LEU A 29 12.15 -5.35 -4.82
C LEU A 29 10.65 -5.69 -4.86
N GLY A 30 9.97 -5.27 -5.94
CA GLY A 30 8.52 -5.47 -6.10
C GLY A 30 7.65 -4.31 -5.59
N ASP A 31 8.25 -3.33 -4.93
CA ASP A 31 7.61 -2.07 -4.61
C ASP A 31 7.78 -1.07 -5.78
N ILE A 32 6.84 -0.12 -5.90
CA ILE A 32 7.05 1.13 -6.63
C ILE A 32 7.14 2.29 -5.64
N SER A 33 8.01 3.25 -5.91
CA SER A 33 8.11 4.48 -5.12
C SER A 33 7.50 5.64 -5.91
N ILE A 34 6.51 6.32 -5.33
CA ILE A 34 5.77 7.40 -5.96
C ILE A 34 6.04 8.68 -5.20
N GLU A 35 6.52 9.72 -5.88
CA GLU A 35 6.61 11.06 -5.30
C GLU A 35 5.20 11.67 -5.23
N VAL A 36 4.70 11.87 -4.01
CA VAL A 36 3.35 12.36 -3.75
C VAL A 36 3.32 13.76 -3.13
N LYS A 37 4.48 14.39 -2.92
CA LYS A 37 4.64 15.84 -2.63
C LYS A 37 3.87 16.34 -1.40
N GLY A 38 3.65 15.47 -0.40
CA GLY A 38 2.89 15.79 0.79
C GLY A 38 1.36 15.69 0.61
N GLU A 39 0.89 15.21 -0.55
CA GLU A 39 -0.55 15.09 -0.82
C GLU A 39 -1.19 13.92 -0.05
N PRO A 40 -2.53 13.95 0.13
CA PRO A 40 -3.24 12.84 0.73
C PRO A 40 -3.18 11.57 -0.13
N VAL A 41 -3.15 10.43 0.56
CA VAL A 41 -3.28 9.09 -0.02
C VAL A 41 -4.64 8.55 0.38
N TYR A 42 -5.42 8.07 -0.58
CA TYR A 42 -6.84 7.78 -0.42
C TYR A 42 -7.13 6.27 -0.47
N ALA A 43 -8.16 5.83 0.25
CA ALA A 43 -8.64 4.46 0.16
C ALA A 43 -9.29 4.22 -1.22
N PRO A 44 -8.82 3.22 -2.00
CA PRO A 44 -9.34 2.98 -3.35
C PRO A 44 -10.72 2.30 -3.37
N PHE A 45 -11.11 1.70 -2.25
CA PHE A 45 -12.37 1.01 -1.98
C PHE A 45 -12.75 1.24 -0.51
N ASP A 46 -13.90 0.72 -0.08
CA ASP A 46 -14.16 0.52 1.33
C ASP A 46 -13.23 -0.58 1.86
N GLY A 47 -12.64 -0.39 3.05
CA GLY A 47 -11.67 -1.35 3.55
C GLY A 47 -11.12 -1.04 4.93
N LEU A 48 -10.04 -1.74 5.25
CA LEU A 48 -9.40 -1.72 6.55
C LEU A 48 -7.91 -1.43 6.37
N LEU A 49 -7.42 -0.36 7.01
CA LEU A 49 -6.00 -0.05 7.10
C LEU A 49 -5.45 -0.53 8.46
N GLN A 50 -4.40 -1.34 8.45
CA GLN A 50 -3.78 -1.92 9.64
C GLN A 50 -2.27 -1.65 9.68
N PRO A 51 -1.65 -1.52 10.86
CA PRO A 51 -0.20 -1.52 10.97
C PRO A 51 0.38 -2.84 10.43
N ASN A 52 1.45 -2.74 9.64
CA ASN A 52 2.25 -3.89 9.25
C ASN A 52 3.31 -4.18 10.34
N ASP A 53 3.92 -5.36 10.34
CA ASP A 53 5.06 -5.71 11.19
C ASP A 53 6.37 -5.01 10.76
N ILE A 54 6.38 -4.41 9.58
CA ILE A 54 7.40 -3.48 9.12
C ILE A 54 7.06 -2.06 9.59
N GLU A 55 7.98 -1.44 10.34
CA GLU A 55 7.84 -0.08 10.85
C GLU A 55 7.61 0.94 9.71
N GLY A 56 6.62 1.80 9.88
CA GLY A 56 6.27 2.83 8.88
C GLY A 56 5.48 2.31 7.67
N CYS A 57 5.14 1.02 7.66
CA CYS A 57 4.28 0.39 6.66
C CYS A 57 2.90 0.03 7.23
N TYR A 58 1.91 0.05 6.35
CA TYR A 58 0.53 -0.31 6.63
C TYR A 58 0.06 -1.31 5.58
N VAL A 59 -0.86 -2.19 5.99
CA VAL A 59 -1.59 -3.09 5.10
C VAL A 59 -3.00 -2.57 4.95
N TYR A 60 -3.42 -2.36 3.72
CA TYR A 60 -4.80 -2.12 3.36
C TYR A 60 -5.41 -3.39 2.76
N THR A 61 -6.63 -3.73 3.19
CA THR A 61 -7.44 -4.78 2.57
C THR A 61 -8.86 -4.31 2.34
N SER A 62 -9.51 -4.84 1.32
CA SER A 62 -10.90 -4.54 0.97
C SER A 62 -11.66 -5.83 0.63
N PRO A 63 -12.94 -5.95 1.04
CA PRO A 63 -13.81 -7.04 0.60
C PRO A 63 -14.08 -7.02 -0.91
N ASP A 64 -13.89 -5.87 -1.59
CA ASP A 64 -14.12 -5.72 -3.04
C ASP A 64 -13.03 -6.44 -3.86
N VAL A 65 -11.84 -6.57 -3.29
CA VAL A 65 -10.68 -7.24 -3.90
C VAL A 65 -10.05 -8.25 -2.93
N PRO A 66 -10.78 -9.30 -2.51
CA PRO A 66 -10.42 -10.13 -1.36
C PRO A 66 -9.17 -11.00 -1.58
N ALA A 67 -8.78 -11.20 -2.85
CA ALA A 67 -7.56 -11.90 -3.22
C ALA A 67 -6.31 -11.00 -3.16
N TYR A 68 -6.46 -9.71 -2.87
CA TYR A 68 -5.38 -8.72 -2.89
C TYR A 68 -5.24 -8.02 -1.53
N LEU A 69 -4.01 -7.61 -1.23
CA LEU A 69 -3.71 -6.62 -0.19
C LEU A 69 -2.71 -5.62 -0.74
N PHE A 70 -2.76 -4.40 -0.22
CA PHE A 70 -1.85 -3.33 -0.59
C PHE A 70 -0.96 -2.98 0.60
N ARG A 71 0.35 -2.95 0.39
CA ARG A 71 1.30 -2.44 1.39
C ARG A 71 1.62 -0.99 1.05
N LEU A 72 1.45 -0.11 2.02
CA LEU A 72 1.71 1.33 1.91
C LEU A 72 2.74 1.72 2.94
N CYS A 73 3.91 2.17 2.52
CA CYS A 73 4.95 2.68 3.42
C CYS A 73 5.22 4.17 3.18
N GLY A 74 5.52 4.89 4.25
CA GLY A 74 5.77 6.34 4.20
C GLY A 74 4.54 7.21 4.52
N LEU A 75 3.43 6.61 4.95
CA LEU A 75 2.26 7.36 5.41
C LEU A 75 2.57 8.10 6.73
N GLU A 76 2.33 9.40 6.71
CA GLU A 76 2.32 10.29 7.86
C GLU A 76 0.90 10.40 8.43
N ARG A 77 0.79 10.32 9.76
CA ARG A 77 -0.48 10.42 10.52
C ARG A 77 -1.59 9.52 9.92
N PRO A 78 -1.34 8.21 9.82
CA PRO A 78 -2.25 7.26 9.20
C PRO A 78 -3.59 7.17 9.94
N ARG A 79 -4.67 7.03 9.18
CA ARG A 79 -6.00 6.68 9.69
C ARG A 79 -6.13 5.15 9.72
N VAL A 80 -5.69 4.56 10.82
CA VAL A 80 -5.81 3.11 11.06
C VAL A 80 -7.26 2.75 11.43
N GLY A 81 -7.73 1.61 10.96
CA GLY A 81 -9.11 1.14 11.13
C GLY A 81 -9.89 1.15 9.82
N ASP A 82 -11.21 1.09 9.94
CA ASP A 82 -12.11 1.13 8.79
C ASP A 82 -12.01 2.48 8.08
N VAL A 83 -11.93 2.42 6.75
CA VAL A 83 -11.87 3.58 5.86
C VAL A 83 -12.82 3.39 4.68
N GLN A 84 -13.50 4.45 4.30
CA GLN A 84 -14.41 4.47 3.16
C GLN A 84 -13.66 4.83 1.87
N GLN A 85 -14.18 4.39 0.73
CA GLN A 85 -13.65 4.78 -0.58
C GLN A 85 -13.53 6.31 -0.69
N GLY A 86 -12.38 6.76 -1.17
CA GLY A 86 -12.07 8.19 -1.32
C GLY A 86 -11.76 8.90 -0.02
N GLN A 87 -11.79 8.20 1.13
CA GLN A 87 -11.36 8.77 2.40
C GLN A 87 -9.81 8.83 2.47
N PRO A 88 -9.22 9.93 2.94
CA PRO A 88 -7.78 9.99 3.19
C PRO A 88 -7.36 8.98 4.25
N MET A 89 -6.40 8.12 3.89
CA MET A 89 -5.72 7.18 4.77
C MET A 89 -4.49 7.79 5.44
N GLY A 90 -3.95 8.88 4.89
CA GLY A 90 -2.79 9.60 5.42
C GLY A 90 -2.25 10.60 4.40
N ARG A 91 -1.07 11.17 4.65
CA ARG A 91 -0.30 11.95 3.68
C ARG A 91 1.08 11.31 3.51
N ALA A 92 1.79 11.58 2.43
CA ALA A 92 3.18 11.13 2.29
C ALA A 92 3.99 12.09 1.43
N GLN A 93 5.32 12.09 1.58
CA GLN A 93 6.24 12.73 0.62
C GLN A 93 6.57 11.78 -0.53
N PHE A 94 6.90 10.54 -0.16
CA PHE A 94 7.05 9.41 -1.05
C PHE A 94 6.20 8.26 -0.52
N LEU A 95 5.48 7.58 -1.42
CA LEU A 95 4.72 6.38 -1.10
C LEU A 95 5.44 5.18 -1.71
N SER A 96 5.97 4.28 -0.87
CA SER A 96 6.35 2.94 -1.33
C SER A 96 5.09 2.08 -1.34
N PHE A 97 4.73 1.55 -2.52
CA PHE A 97 3.52 0.81 -2.74
C PHE A 97 3.82 -0.57 -3.31
N ALA A 98 3.21 -1.61 -2.73
CA ALA A 98 3.23 -2.96 -3.29
C ALA A 98 1.82 -3.55 -3.32
N THR A 99 1.52 -4.26 -4.41
CA THR A 99 0.34 -5.13 -4.48
C THR A 99 0.75 -6.55 -4.21
N LEU A 100 0.03 -7.23 -3.31
CA LEU A 100 0.23 -8.65 -3.07
C LEU A 100 -1.04 -9.42 -3.36
N ARG A 101 -0.88 -10.55 -4.05
CA ARG A 101 -1.96 -11.47 -4.38
C ARG A 101 -1.84 -12.74 -3.55
N ARG A 102 -2.93 -13.15 -2.93
CA ARG A 102 -3.04 -14.39 -2.18
C ARG A 102 -2.89 -15.59 -3.11
N GLN A 103 -2.06 -16.54 -2.71
CA GLN A 103 -1.82 -17.79 -3.42
C GLN A 103 -2.65 -18.93 -2.82
N PRO A 104 -2.86 -20.05 -3.56
CA PRO A 104 -3.61 -21.21 -3.06
C PRO A 104 -3.03 -21.83 -1.78
N ASP A 105 -1.72 -21.71 -1.56
CA ASP A 105 -1.02 -22.17 -0.35
C ASP A 105 -1.22 -21.25 0.86
N GLY A 106 -1.99 -20.16 0.70
CA GLY A 106 -2.28 -19.17 1.74
C GLY A 106 -1.22 -18.08 1.91
N LYS A 107 -0.09 -18.16 1.20
CA LYS A 107 0.94 -17.11 1.20
C LYS A 107 0.60 -15.98 0.24
N TRP A 108 1.38 -14.92 0.27
CA TRP A 108 1.22 -13.75 -0.58
C TRP A 108 2.40 -13.62 -1.52
N THR A 109 2.12 -13.22 -2.76
CA THR A 109 3.15 -12.93 -3.75
C THR A 109 3.00 -11.50 -4.23
N MET A 110 4.09 -10.74 -4.28
CA MET A 110 4.08 -9.42 -4.91
C MET A 110 3.80 -9.55 -6.40
N VAL A 111 2.89 -8.70 -6.90
CA VAL A 111 2.51 -8.60 -8.31
C VAL A 111 2.52 -7.14 -8.71
N GLU A 112 2.60 -6.87 -10.01
CA GLU A 112 2.55 -5.52 -10.54
C GLU A 112 1.25 -4.80 -10.10
N PRO A 113 1.36 -3.58 -9.54
CA PRO A 113 0.21 -2.73 -9.25
C PRO A 113 -0.64 -2.42 -10.49
N ALA A 114 -1.96 -2.53 -10.35
CA ALA A 114 -2.87 -2.06 -11.38
C ALA A 114 -2.95 -0.52 -11.37
N SER A 115 -2.79 0.12 -12.53
CA SER A 115 -2.72 1.60 -12.64
C SER A 115 -4.03 2.29 -12.23
N ASP A 116 -5.17 1.64 -12.44
CA ASP A 116 -6.49 2.14 -12.03
C ASP A 116 -6.63 2.21 -10.50
N VAL A 117 -6.11 1.21 -9.78
CA VAL A 117 -6.03 1.22 -8.31
C VAL A 117 -5.13 2.34 -7.83
N LEU A 118 -3.95 2.52 -8.44
CA LEU A 118 -3.06 3.63 -8.11
C LEU A 118 -3.70 4.99 -8.36
N ASN A 119 -4.42 5.14 -9.49
CA ASN A 119 -5.14 6.37 -9.78
C ASN A 119 -6.15 6.70 -8.67
N ARG A 120 -6.90 5.71 -8.16
CA ARG A 120 -7.81 5.91 -7.02
C ARG A 120 -7.09 6.30 -5.73
N ILE A 121 -5.95 5.66 -5.47
CA ILE A 121 -5.12 5.92 -4.28
C ILE A 121 -4.57 7.35 -4.29
N LEU A 122 -4.19 7.87 -5.46
CA LEU A 122 -3.56 9.17 -5.61
C LEU A 122 -4.56 10.30 -5.91
N ASN A 123 -5.68 9.98 -6.57
CA ASN A 123 -6.71 10.91 -6.98
C ASN A 123 -8.08 10.20 -7.05
N PRO A 124 -8.90 10.24 -5.98
CA PRO A 124 -10.15 9.49 -5.90
C PRO A 124 -11.20 9.95 -6.94
N ASN A 125 -11.02 11.14 -7.51
CA ASN A 125 -11.88 11.72 -8.54
C ASN A 125 -11.33 11.55 -9.96
N GLY A 126 -10.14 10.96 -10.13
CA GLY A 126 -9.47 10.87 -11.43
C GLY A 126 -10.18 9.99 -12.47
N MET A 127 -11.10 9.12 -12.06
CA MET A 127 -11.85 8.24 -12.97
C MET A 127 -13.08 8.89 -13.61
N THR A 128 -13.56 10.04 -13.12
CA THR A 128 -14.68 10.76 -13.75
C THR A 128 -14.24 11.64 -14.92
N MET A 129 -12.93 11.79 -15.16
CA MET A 129 -12.36 12.65 -16.22
C MET A 129 -11.71 11.87 -17.38
N GLY A 130 -12.08 10.59 -17.57
CA GLY A 130 -11.57 9.76 -18.67
C GLY A 130 -12.66 9.35 -19.65
N ASN A 131 -13.05 10.25 -20.55
CA ASN A 131 -13.47 10.00 -21.95
C ASN A 131 -14.11 11.27 -22.55
N ALA A 132 -13.25 12.19 -22.96
CA ALA A 132 -13.56 13.18 -23.99
C ALA A 132 -12.35 13.22 -24.93
N GLY A 133 -12.32 12.27 -25.86
CA GLY A 133 -11.31 12.12 -26.90
C GLY A 133 -11.84 11.18 -27.96
#